data_AF-A0AA86YIY7-F1
#
_entry.id   AF-A0AA86YIY7-F1
#
_cell.length_a   1.000
_cell.length_b   1.000
_cell.length_c   1.000
_cell.angle_alpha   90.00
_cell.angle_beta   90.00
_cell.angle_gamma   90.00
#
_symmetry.space_group_name_H-M   'P 1'
#
loop_
_entity.id
_entity.type
_entity.pdbx_description
1 polymer ?
#
loop_
_entity_poly.entity_id
_entity_poly.type
_entity_poly.pdbx_seq_one_letter_code
_entity_poly.pdbx_strand_id
1 'polypeptide(L)' 'MQTNIKRKLKQQAKKQALSKGLKIVATLAITYGPGGILGKILKIVGSKWVIGYLTKRIVK' A
#
# COMPACT_ATOMS: atom_id res chain seq x y z
N MET A 1 -11.24 -29.13 -13.50
CA MET A 1 -10.88 -29.06 -12.07
C MET A 1 -9.53 -28.35 -11.79
N GLN A 2 -8.55 -28.41 -12.70
CA GLN A 2 -7.18 -27.88 -12.54
C GLN A 2 -7.05 -26.34 -12.50
N THR A 3 -7.94 -25.61 -13.16
CA THR A 3 -7.96 -24.13 -13.23
C THR A 3 -8.27 -23.45 -11.89
N ASN A 4 -9.00 -24.13 -11.00
CA ASN A 4 -9.36 -23.58 -9.69
C ASN A 4 -8.18 -23.61 -8.70
N ILE A 5 -7.32 -24.63 -8.80
CA ILE A 5 -6.12 -24.78 -7.97
C ILE A 5 -5.11 -23.66 -8.24
N LYS A 6 -4.86 -23.33 -9.51
CA LYS A 6 -3.99 -22.20 -9.88
C LYS A 6 -4.54 -20.86 -9.39
N ARG A 7 -5.87 -20.65 -9.41
CA ARG A 7 -6.49 -19.43 -8.88
C ARG A 7 -6.33 -19.33 -7.36
N LYS A 8 -6.53 -20.42 -6.61
CA LYS A 8 -6.34 -20.44 -5.15
C LYS A 8 -4.88 -20.22 -4.75
N LEU A 9 -3.93 -20.84 -5.45
CA LEU A 9 -2.49 -20.61 -5.22
C LEU A 9 -2.10 -19.15 -5.48
N LYS A 10 -2.60 -18.55 -6.57
CA LYS A 10 -2.33 -17.14 -6.90
C LYS A 10 -2.94 -16.18 -5.87
N GLN A 11 -4.12 -16.51 -5.33
CA GLN A 11 -4.74 -15.76 -4.23
C GLN A 11 -3.97 -15.90 -2.91
N GLN A 12 -3.51 -17.10 -2.57
CA GLN A 12 -2.69 -17.33 -1.38
C GLN A 12 -1.36 -16.62 -1.49
N ALA A 13 -0.68 -16.70 -2.63
CA ALA A 13 0.56 -15.97 -2.89
C ALA A 13 0.36 -14.45 -2.79
N LYS A 14 -0.74 -13.91 -3.34
CA LYS A 14 -1.11 -12.50 -3.16
C LYS A 14 -1.35 -12.14 -1.68
N LYS A 15 -2.09 -12.97 -0.94
CA LYS A 15 -2.32 -12.75 0.50
C LYS A 15 -1.02 -12.80 1.29
N GLN A 16 -0.12 -13.73 0.97
CA GLN A 16 1.17 -13.87 1.65
C GLN A 16 2.11 -12.72 1.31
N ALA A 17 2.15 -12.27 0.05
CA ALA A 17 2.91 -11.11 -0.37
C ALA A 17 2.38 -9.82 0.27
N LEU A 18 1.05 -9.65 0.32
CA LEU A 18 0.43 -8.55 1.05
C LEU A 18 0.76 -8.61 2.54
N SER A 19 0.64 -9.78 3.17
CA SER A 19 0.89 -9.93 4.61
C SER A 19 2.36 -9.75 4.98
N LYS A 20 3.29 -10.31 4.19
CA LYS A 20 4.74 -10.07 4.35
C LYS A 20 5.12 -8.61 4.06
N GLY A 21 4.56 -8.03 3.00
CA GLY A 21 4.77 -6.63 2.65
C GLY A 21 4.26 -5.70 3.74
N LEU A 22 3.06 -5.95 4.28
CA LEU A 22 2.50 -5.19 5.40
C LEU A 22 3.37 -5.32 6.65
N LYS A 23 3.88 -6.52 6.93
CA LYS A 23 4.77 -6.76 8.06
C LYS A 23 6.10 -6.01 7.90
N ILE A 24 6.69 -6.00 6.71
CA ILE A 24 7.91 -5.22 6.42
C ILE A 24 7.63 -3.72 6.55
N VAL A 25 6.52 -3.22 6.00
CA VAL A 25 6.14 -1.81 6.11
C VAL A 25 5.86 -1.43 7.57
N ALA A 26 5.19 -2.29 8.34
CA ALA A 26 4.95 -2.08 9.75
C ALA A 26 6.24 -2.11 10.57
N THR A 27 7.13 -3.06 10.31
CA THR A 27 8.45 -3.12 10.96
C THR A 27 9.29 -1.90 10.58
N LEU A 28 9.32 -1.47 9.32
CA LEU A 28 9.98 -0.23 8.90
C LEU A 28 9.34 1.00 9.57
N ALA A 29 8.02 1.06 9.67
CA ALA A 29 7.33 2.16 10.35
C ALA A 29 7.64 2.19 11.85
N ILE A 30 7.81 1.04 12.50
CA ILE A 30 8.19 0.95 13.92
C ILE A 30 9.68 1.28 14.10
N THR A 31 10.57 0.65 13.32
CA THR A 31 12.04 0.81 13.40
C THR A 31 12.49 2.23 13.07
N TYR A 32 11.90 2.87 12.05
CA TYR A 32 12.24 4.25 11.66
C TYR A 32 11.31 5.29 12.30
N GLY A 33 10.43 4.84 13.21
CA GLY A 33 9.49 5.67 13.93
C GLY A 33 8.25 6.05 13.09
N PRO A 34 7.04 5.89 13.64
CA PRO A 34 5.79 6.24 12.95
C PRO A 34 5.66 7.74 12.67
N GLY A 35 6.53 8.59 13.23
CA GLY A 35 6.57 10.02 12.93
C GLY A 35 7.30 10.38 11.63
N GLY A 36 8.34 9.63 11.24
CA GLY A 36 9.25 10.04 10.17
C GLY A 36 8.72 9.71 8.77
N ILE A 37 8.47 8.42 8.50
CA ILE A 37 8.06 7.95 7.17
C ILE A 37 6.57 8.22 6.95
N LEU A 38 5.74 7.87 7.93
CA LEU A 38 4.29 8.10 7.90
C LEU A 38 3.97 9.60 7.83
N GLY A 39 4.69 10.44 8.57
CA GLY A 39 4.59 11.91 8.46
C GLY A 39 5.00 12.44 7.09
N LYS A 40 6.07 11.91 6.48
CA LYS A 40 6.46 12.26 5.10
C LYS A 40 5.42 11.83 4.08
N ILE A 41 4.87 10.62 4.20
CA ILE A 41 3.81 10.12 3.31
C ILE A 41 2.55 10.97 3.46
N LEU A 42 2.12 11.30 4.69
CA LEU A 42 0.98 12.20 4.93
C LEU A 42 1.23 13.59 4.33
N LYS A 43 2.45 14.12 4.46
CA LYS A 43 2.83 15.43 3.90
C LYS A 43 2.85 15.42 2.38
N ILE A 44 3.23 14.30 1.76
CA ILE A 44 3.20 14.11 0.30
C ILE A 44 1.75 13.96 -0.18
N VAL A 45 0.95 13.10 0.46
CA VAL A 45 -0.46 12.88 0.09
C VAL A 45 -1.31 14.12 0.33
N GLY A 46 -1.04 14.85 1.42
CA GLY A 46 -1.67 16.14 1.73
C GLY A 46 -1.10 17.33 0.95
N SER A 47 -0.08 17.12 0.10
CA SER A 47 0.48 18.18 -0.72
C SER A 47 -0.56 18.65 -1.73
N LYS A 48 -0.67 19.97 -1.89
CA LYS A 48 -1.58 20.65 -2.84
C LYS A 48 -1.47 20.08 -4.26
N TRP A 49 -0.29 19.55 -4.61
CA TRP A 49 -0.03 18.90 -5.89
C TRP A 49 -0.74 17.55 -6.04
N VAL A 50 -0.68 16.69 -5.01
CA VAL A 50 -1.31 15.35 -5.03
C VAL A 50 -2.82 15.46 -4.88
N ILE A 51 -3.30 16.34 -3.99
CA ILE A 51 -4.73 16.65 -3.87
C ILE A 51 -5.24 17.24 -5.19
N GLY A 52 -4.54 18.20 -5.78
CA GLY A 52 -4.93 18.78 -7.07
C GLY A 52 -4.96 17.76 -8.21
N TYR A 53 -4.02 16.81 -8.22
CA TYR A 53 -4.02 15.71 -9.20
C TYR A 53 -5.19 14.75 -9.00
N LEU A 54 -5.50 14.36 -7.75
CA LEU A 54 -6.64 13.51 -7.42
C LEU A 54 -7.97 14.19 -7.72
N THR A 55 -8.13 15.45 -7.34
CA THR A 55 -9.33 16.25 -7.63
C THR A 55 -9.53 16.39 -9.13
N LYS A 56 -8.49 16.68 -9.92
CA LYS A 56 -8.59 16.72 -11.39
C LYS A 56 -9.01 15.39 -12.01
N ARG A 57 -8.68 14.27 -11.36
CA ARG A 57 -9.00 12.91 -11.83
C ARG A 57 -10.39 12.44 -11.41
N ILE A 58 -10.97 13.04 -10.36
CA ILE A 58 -12.31 12.74 -9.85
C ILE A 58 -13.36 13.66 -10.49
N VAL A 59 -12.98 14.92 -10.78
CA VAL A 59 -13.87 15.93 -11.36
C VAL A 59 -14.00 15.80 -12.89
N LYS A 60 -13.20 14.94 -13.53
CA LYS A 60 -13.28 14.63 -14.97
C LYS A 60 -13.83 13.23 -15.18
#